data_AF-A0A1V2ZX07-F1
#
_entry.id   AF-A0A1V2ZX07-F1
#
_cell.length_a   1.000
_cell.length_b   1.000
_cell.length_c   1.000
_cell.angle_alpha   90.00
_cell.angle_beta   90.00
_cell.angle_gamma   90.00
#
_symmetry.space_group_name_H-M   'P 1'
#
loop_
_entity.id
_entity.type
_entity.pdbx_description
1 polymer ?
#
loop_
_entity_poly.entity_id
_entity_poly.type
_entity_poly.pdbx_seq_one_letter_code
_entity_poly.pdbx_strand_id
1 'polypeptide(L)'
;MLSTYRKALALLSRKEKRRGGLVLGMVIIMAVLETAGVASAMPFLSVLGNPEVVQTNPVLNTAYDGLGFTSVDAFILALGAAAFGLILFSAFFRSLTHYAMNRFIEMRRSQSPAHKGRGHIVQGMAEHSAL
;
A
#
# COMPACT_ATOMS: atom_id res chain seq x y z
N MET A 1 -27.92 1.60 4.81
CA MET A 1 -26.44 1.48 4.82
C MET A 1 -25.93 0.54 3.72
N LEU A 2 -26.17 -0.78 3.80
CA LEU A 2 -25.70 -1.77 2.81
C LEU A 2 -26.22 -1.54 1.38
N SER A 3 -27.43 -1.01 1.23
CA SER A 3 -28.02 -0.67 -0.07
C SER A 3 -27.25 0.45 -0.80
N THR A 4 -26.70 1.42 -0.07
CA THR A 4 -25.88 2.51 -0.62
C THR A 4 -24.55 1.98 -1.15
N TYR A 5 -23.89 1.09 -0.40
CA TYR A 5 -22.67 0.40 -0.86
C TYR A 5 -22.95 -0.46 -2.09
N ARG A 6 -24.06 -1.20 -2.12
CA ARG A 6 -24.47 -1.99 -3.30
C ARG A 6 -24.72 -1.13 -4.52
N LYS A 7 -25.34 0.05 -4.38
CA LYS A 7 -25.54 1.00 -5.49
C LYS A 7 -24.20 1.57 -5.99
N ALA A 8 -23.30 1.95 -5.08
CA ALA A 8 -21.96 2.41 -5.44
C ALA A 8 -21.15 1.32 -6.17
N LEU A 9 -21.24 0.08 -5.72
CA LEU A 9 -20.64 -1.08 -6.40
C LEU A 9 -21.34 -1.42 -7.71
N ALA A 10 -22.66 -1.23 -7.83
CA ALA A 10 -23.41 -1.50 -9.06
C ALA A 10 -23.04 -0.52 -10.19
N LEU A 11 -22.62 0.69 -9.84
CA LEU A 11 -22.12 1.69 -10.80
C LEU A 11 -20.75 1.33 -11.39
N LEU A 12 -19.98 0.44 -10.76
CA LEU A 12 -18.72 -0.05 -11.31
C LEU A 12 -18.95 -1.22 -12.27
N SER A 13 -18.38 -1.12 -13.46
CA SER A 13 -18.29 -2.21 -14.43
C SER A 13 -17.59 -3.44 -13.83
N ARG A 14 -17.92 -4.66 -14.32
CA ARG A 14 -17.26 -5.93 -13.91
C ARG A 14 -15.72 -5.84 -14.01
N LYS A 15 -15.19 -5.11 -14.99
CA LYS A 15 -13.74 -4.91 -15.16
C LYS A 15 -13.16 -3.97 -14.09
N GLU A 16 -13.93 -2.96 -13.66
CA GLU A 16 -13.51 -1.99 -12.65
C GLU A 16 -13.53 -2.58 -11.24
N LYS A 17 -14.50 -3.45 -10.94
CA LYS A 17 -14.52 -4.19 -9.66
C LYS A 17 -13.27 -5.05 -9.45
N ARG A 18 -12.82 -5.75 -10.50
CA ARG A 18 -11.62 -6.60 -10.42
C ARG A 18 -10.35 -5.77 -10.21
N ARG A 19 -10.23 -4.63 -10.91
CA ARG A 19 -9.10 -3.70 -10.75
C ARG A 19 -9.12 -3.01 -9.38
N GLY A 20 -10.30 -2.59 -8.92
CA GLY A 20 -10.47 -2.00 -7.59
C GLY A 20 -10.14 -2.98 -6.47
N GLY A 21 -10.55 -4.25 -6.61
CA GLY A 21 -10.17 -5.31 -5.66
C GLY A 21 -8.65 -5.56 -5.61
N LEU A 22 -7.98 -5.53 -6.78
CA LEU A 22 -6.53 -5.65 -6.84
C LEU A 22 -5.83 -4.47 -6.14
N VAL A 23 -6.26 -3.23 -6.42
CA VAL A 23 -5.72 -2.02 -5.76
C VAL A 23 -5.96 -2.06 -4.25
N LEU A 24 -7.15 -2.51 -3.80
CA LEU A 24 -7.44 -2.67 -2.38
C LEU A 24 -6.49 -3.70 -1.73
N GLY A 25 -6.25 -4.83 -2.40
CA GLY A 25 -5.27 -5.82 -1.95
C GLY A 25 -3.87 -5.24 -1.83
N MET A 26 -3.43 -4.44 -2.83
CA MET A 26 -2.15 -3.74 -2.77
C MET A 26 -2.07 -2.78 -1.58
N VAL A 27 -3.12 -2.00 -1.29
CA VAL A 27 -3.15 -1.08 -0.14
C VAL A 27 -3.03 -1.84 1.18
N ILE A 28 -3.72 -2.99 1.33
CA ILE A 28 -3.62 -3.81 2.53
C ILE A 28 -2.19 -4.33 2.71
N ILE A 29 -1.57 -4.87 1.65
CA ILE A 29 -0.19 -5.36 1.69
C ILE A 29 0.77 -4.22 2.02
N MET A 30 0.58 -3.05 1.40
CA MET A 30 1.37 -1.86 1.69
C MET A 30 1.31 -1.49 3.18
N ALA A 31 0.12 -1.42 3.78
CA ALA A 31 -0.03 -1.10 5.20
C ALA A 31 0.66 -2.11 6.13
N VAL A 32 0.59 -3.41 5.80
CA VAL A 32 1.30 -4.47 6.52
C VAL A 32 2.81 -4.27 6.41
N LEU A 33 3.33 -4.04 5.19
CA LEU A 33 4.76 -3.82 4.95
C LEU A 33 5.29 -2.58 5.65
N GLU A 34 4.52 -1.49 5.68
CA GLU A 34 4.89 -0.27 6.39
C GLU A 34 4.99 -0.51 7.90
N THR A 35 3.98 -1.17 8.47
CA THR A 35 3.94 -1.50 9.90
C THR A 35 5.07 -2.46 10.26
N ALA A 36 5.28 -3.50 9.46
CA ALA A 36 6.37 -4.46 9.63
C ALA A 36 7.75 -3.78 9.54
N GLY A 37 7.92 -2.84 8.58
CA GLY A 37 9.14 -2.05 8.43
C GLY A 37 9.47 -1.25 9.70
N VAL A 38 8.49 -0.52 10.26
CA VAL A 38 8.69 0.22 11.52
C VAL A 38 8.95 -0.73 12.69
N ALA A 39 8.18 -1.82 12.81
CA ALA A 39 8.34 -2.80 13.88
C ALA A 39 9.71 -3.51 13.82
N SER A 40 10.28 -3.70 12.63
CA SER A 40 11.58 -4.37 12.44
C SER A 40 12.77 -3.59 13.01
N ALA A 41 12.65 -2.28 13.23
CA ALA A 41 13.69 -1.51 13.90
C ALA A 41 13.84 -1.89 15.38
N MET A 42 12.76 -2.35 16.01
CA MET A 42 12.75 -2.68 17.44
C MET A 42 13.72 -3.81 17.83
N PRO A 43 13.73 -4.99 17.20
CA PRO A 43 14.69 -6.04 17.53
C PRO A 43 16.15 -5.60 17.28
N PHE A 44 16.42 -4.86 16.20
CA PHE A 44 17.76 -4.32 15.94
C PHE A 44 18.22 -3.38 17.07
N LEU A 45 17.43 -2.36 17.40
CA LEU A 45 17.77 -1.39 18.44
C LEU A 45 17.89 -2.03 19.82
N SER A 46 17.05 -3.02 20.12
CA SER A 46 17.08 -3.74 21.39
C SER A 46 18.40 -4.50 21.57
N VAL A 47 18.86 -5.24 20.55
CA VAL A 47 20.10 -6.01 20.64
C VAL A 47 21.33 -5.10 20.58
N LEU A 48 21.29 -4.05 19.75
CA LEU A 48 22.38 -3.08 19.67
C LEU A 48 22.59 -2.34 21.00
N GLY A 49 21.50 -1.97 21.70
CA GLY A 49 21.56 -1.28 22.99
C GLY A 49 21.92 -2.19 24.17
N ASN A 50 21.53 -3.46 24.11
CA ASN A 50 21.90 -4.47 25.11
C ASN A 50 22.05 -5.86 24.45
N PRO A 51 23.29 -6.29 24.12
CA PRO A 51 23.55 -7.59 23.49
C PRO A 51 23.05 -8.80 24.29
N GLU A 52 22.94 -8.69 25.62
CA GLU A 52 22.48 -9.78 26.50
C GLU A 52 21.01 -10.14 26.26
N VAL A 53 20.23 -9.27 25.61
CA VAL A 53 18.82 -9.52 25.29
C VAL A 53 18.63 -10.72 24.34
N VAL A 54 19.64 -11.06 23.55
CA VAL A 54 19.62 -12.24 22.66
C VAL A 54 19.49 -13.52 23.45
N GLN A 55 20.06 -13.58 24.66
CA GLN A 55 20.02 -14.78 25.50
C GLN A 55 18.78 -14.83 26.40
N THR A 56 18.27 -13.66 26.80
CA THR A 56 17.14 -13.57 27.74
C THR A 56 15.78 -13.57 27.04
N ASN A 57 15.70 -13.11 25.79
CA ASN A 57 14.46 -13.11 25.03
C ASN A 57 14.34 -14.38 24.17
N PRO A 58 13.35 -15.25 24.41
CA PRO A 58 13.23 -16.53 23.71
C PRO A 58 13.01 -16.37 22.20
N VAL A 59 12.38 -15.27 21.75
CA VAL A 59 12.16 -15.00 20.32
C VAL A 59 13.49 -14.66 19.63
N LEU A 60 14.29 -13.79 20.25
CA LEU A 60 15.61 -13.41 19.71
C LEU A 60 16.60 -14.57 19.78
N ASN A 61 16.59 -15.33 20.88
CA ASN A 61 17.41 -16.52 21.04
C ASN A 61 17.11 -17.57 19.96
N THR A 62 15.83 -17.90 19.74
CA THR A 62 15.43 -18.86 18.70
C THR A 62 15.82 -18.38 17.31
N ALA A 63 15.70 -17.08 17.03
CA ALA A 63 16.14 -16.51 15.75
C ALA A 63 17.66 -16.55 15.59
N TYR A 64 18.41 -16.24 16.66
CA TYR A 64 19.87 -16.27 16.68
C TYR A 64 20.42 -17.68 16.42
N ASP A 65 19.96 -18.65 17.21
CA ASP A 65 20.40 -20.05 17.10
C ASP A 65 19.83 -20.73 15.84
N GLY A 66 18.57 -20.47 15.51
CA GLY A 66 17.88 -21.06 14.35
C GLY A 66 18.41 -20.58 13.00
N LEU A 67 18.96 -19.35 12.94
CA LEU A 67 19.68 -18.85 11.77
C LEU A 67 21.18 -19.21 11.79
N GLY A 68 21.66 -19.85 12.85
CA GLY A 68 23.03 -20.35 12.98
C GLY A 68 24.08 -19.27 13.26
N PHE A 69 23.70 -18.16 13.90
CA PHE A 69 24.66 -17.13 14.29
C PHE A 69 25.53 -17.59 15.45
N THR A 70 26.83 -17.29 15.36
CA THR A 70 27.82 -17.58 16.41
C THR A 70 28.41 -16.32 17.04
N SER A 71 28.10 -15.16 16.48
CA SER A 71 28.50 -13.85 17.00
C SER A 71 27.29 -12.92 17.08
N VAL A 72 27.13 -12.26 18.22
CA VAL A 72 26.08 -11.26 18.43
C VAL A 72 26.26 -10.06 17.51
N ASP A 73 27.50 -9.65 17.21
CA ASP A 73 27.76 -8.55 16.27
C ASP A 73 27.29 -8.89 14.85
N ALA A 74 27.51 -10.13 14.41
CA ALA A 74 27.02 -10.61 13.12
C ALA A 74 25.49 -10.65 13.09
N PHE A 75 24.85 -11.02 14.20
CA PHE A 75 23.40 -11.00 14.33
C PHE A 75 22.82 -9.58 14.33
N ILE A 76 23.46 -8.62 15.01
CA ILE A 76 23.10 -7.20 14.97
C ILE A 76 23.17 -6.68 13.53
N LEU A 77 24.26 -6.97 12.82
CA LEU A 77 24.42 -6.57 11.42
C LEU A 77 23.32 -7.16 10.54
N ALA A 78 22.98 -8.44 10.73
CA ALA A 78 21.90 -9.10 10.00
C ALA A 78 20.53 -8.49 10.30
N LEU A 79 20.20 -8.22 11.57
CA LEU A 79 18.97 -7.54 11.97
C LEU A 79 18.87 -6.14 11.35
N GLY A 80 19.97 -5.38 11.38
CA GLY A 80 20.04 -4.06 10.77
C GLY A 80 19.85 -4.11 9.26
N ALA A 81 20.54 -5.02 8.57
CA ALA A 81 20.39 -5.23 7.13
C ALA A 81 18.97 -5.69 6.76
N ALA A 82 18.36 -6.58 7.56
CA ALA A 82 16.99 -7.03 7.35
C ALA A 82 15.98 -5.89 7.54
N ALA A 83 16.10 -5.09 8.60
CA ALA A 83 15.23 -3.94 8.85
C ALA A 83 15.37 -2.89 7.74
N PHE A 84 16.61 -2.56 7.36
CA PHE A 84 16.89 -1.64 6.27
C PHE A 84 16.32 -2.14 4.93
N GLY A 85 16.57 -3.41 4.59
CA GLY A 85 16.04 -4.05 3.39
C GLY A 85 14.51 -4.06 3.36
N LEU A 86 13.87 -4.35 4.49
CA LEU A 86 12.41 -4.30 4.61
C LEU A 86 11.88 -2.88 4.42
N ILE A 87 12.50 -1.87 5.02
CA ILE A 87 12.10 -0.46 4.84
C ILE A 87 12.22 -0.04 3.37
N LEU A 88 13.33 -0.38 2.70
CA LEU A 88 13.52 -0.09 1.27
C LEU A 88 12.46 -0.80 0.41
N PHE A 89 12.21 -2.07 0.69
CA PHE A 89 11.19 -2.84 -0.02
C PHE A 89 9.79 -2.26 0.20
N SER A 90 9.44 -1.88 1.43
CA SER A 90 8.18 -1.21 1.75
C SER A 90 8.03 0.12 1.01
N ALA A 91 9.11 0.92 0.91
CA ALA A 91 9.10 2.17 0.16
C ALA A 91 8.89 1.93 -1.34
N PHE A 92 9.53 0.91 -1.91
CA PHE A 92 9.32 0.51 -3.30
C PHE A 92 7.87 0.07 -3.54
N PHE A 93 7.34 -0.81 -2.70
CA PHE A 93 5.97 -1.32 -2.82
C PHE A 93 4.92 -0.21 -2.63
N ARG A 94 5.19 0.75 -1.73
CA ARG A 94 4.39 1.96 -1.55
C ARG A 94 4.32 2.77 -2.85
N SER A 95 5.46 3.01 -3.50
CA SER A 95 5.52 3.71 -4.79
C SER A 95 4.69 2.99 -5.86
N LEU A 96 4.85 1.66 -5.97
CA LEU A 96 4.07 0.84 -6.89
C LEU A 96 2.56 0.91 -6.63
N THR A 97 2.16 0.88 -5.35
CA THR A 97 0.75 0.97 -4.94
C THR A 97 0.15 2.33 -5.28
N HIS A 98 0.87 3.42 -5.01
CA HIS A 98 0.43 4.76 -5.38
C HIS A 98 0.29 4.93 -6.90
N TYR A 99 1.23 4.37 -7.68
CA TYR A 99 1.12 4.35 -9.14
C TYR A 99 -0.15 3.62 -9.59
N ALA A 100 -0.41 2.42 -9.05
CA ALA A 100 -1.60 1.64 -9.38
C ALA A 100 -2.91 2.37 -9.00
N MET A 101 -2.93 3.03 -7.83
CA MET A 101 -4.05 3.87 -7.40
C MET A 101 -4.29 5.03 -8.36
N ASN A 102 -3.23 5.76 -8.73
CA ASN A 102 -3.35 6.90 -9.62
C ASN A 102 -3.85 6.47 -11.01
N ARG A 103 -3.33 5.36 -11.54
CA ARG A 103 -3.79 4.76 -12.79
C ARG A 103 -5.27 4.35 -12.73
N PHE A 104 -5.71 3.78 -11.61
CA PHE A 104 -7.12 3.43 -11.41
C PHE A 104 -8.02 4.67 -11.38
N ILE A 105 -7.60 5.74 -10.72
CA ILE A 105 -8.33 7.02 -10.67
C ILE A 105 -8.45 7.63 -12.08
N GLU A 106 -7.35 7.66 -12.84
CA GLU A 106 -7.31 8.20 -14.20
C GLU A 106 -8.26 7.44 -15.14
N MET A 107 -8.25 6.11 -15.11
CA MET A 107 -9.16 5.25 -15.88
C MET A 107 -10.64 5.51 -15.56
N ARG A 108 -10.96 5.92 -14.32
CA ARG A 108 -12.32 6.30 -13.93
C ARG A 108 -12.66 7.72 -14.35
N ARG A 109 -11.70 8.65 -14.32
CA ARG A 109 -11.89 10.04 -14.77
C ARG A 109 -12.19 10.12 -16.26
N SER A 110 -11.49 9.34 -17.09
CA SER A 110 -11.71 9.32 -18.55
C SER A 110 -13.06 8.72 -18.98
N GLN A 111 -13.72 7.96 -18.10
CA GLN A 111 -15.05 7.42 -18.33
C GLN A 111 -16.18 8.36 -17.86
N SER A 112 -15.88 9.41 -17.10
CA SER A 112 -16.90 10.34 -16.60
C SER A 112 -17.36 11.25 -17.74
N PRO A 113 -18.62 11.17 -18.23
CA PRO A 113 -19.08 11.88 -19.43
C PRO A 113 -19.22 13.41 -19.27
N ALA A 114 -18.75 13.99 -18.17
CA ALA A 114 -18.93 15.41 -17.83
C ALA A 114 -18.32 16.37 -18.87
N HIS A 115 -17.45 15.89 -19.76
CA HIS A 115 -16.97 16.69 -20.89
C HIS A 115 -17.96 16.79 -22.06
N LYS A 116 -18.91 15.85 -22.18
CA LYS A 116 -19.91 15.82 -23.26
C LYS A 116 -21.17 16.65 -22.97
N GLY A 117 -21.31 17.18 -21.77
CA GLY A 117 -22.45 18.03 -21.37
C GLY A 117 -22.34 19.50 -21.81
N ARG A 118 -21.15 20.02 -22.12
CA ARG A 118 -20.99 21.44 -22.53
C ARG A 118 -21.42 21.71 -23.97
N GLY A 119 -21.41 20.70 -24.85
CA GLY A 119 -21.90 20.85 -26.22
C GLY A 119 -23.41 21.07 -26.29
N HIS A 120 -24.17 20.35 -25.46
CA HIS A 120 -25.64 20.43 -25.47
C HIS A 120 -26.19 21.75 -24.89
N ILE A 121 -25.49 22.36 -23.93
CA ILE A 121 -25.94 23.62 -23.31
C ILE A 121 -25.66 24.80 -24.25
N VAL A 122 -24.53 24.79 -24.96
CA VAL A 122 -24.21 25.81 -25.97
C VAL A 122 -25.13 25.70 -27.19
N GLN A 123 -25.47 24.47 -27.60
CA GLN A 123 -26.38 24.24 -28.74
C GLN A 123 -27.82 24.66 -28.41
N GLY A 124 -28.30 24.41 -27.18
CA GLY A 124 -29.61 24.89 -26.73
C GLY A 124 -29.72 26.41 -26.60
N MET A 125 -28.64 27.11 -26.22
CA MET A 125 -28.63 28.58 -26.19
C MET A 125 -28.60 29.19 -27.61
N ALA A 126 -27.98 28.53 -28.58
CA ALA A 126 -27.94 28.99 -29.97
C ALA A 126 -29.30 28.85 -30.67
N GLU A 127 -30.05 27.78 -30.39
CA GLU A 127 -31.40 27.59 -30.95
C GLU A 127 -32.43 28.56 -30.34
N HIS A 128 -32.29 28.90 -29.06
CA HIS A 128 -33.21 29.81 -28.37
C HIS A 128 -32.95 31.31 -28.63
N SER A 129 -31.81 31.65 -29.23
CA SER A 129 -31.44 33.03 -29.64
C SER A 129 -31.67 33.29 -31.13
N ALA A 130 -32.11 32.28 -31.88
CA ALA A 130 -32.48 32.37 -33.29
C ALA A 130 -34.01 32.45 -33.53
N LEU A 131 -34.80 32.56 -32.45
CA LEU A 131 -36.24 32.84 -32.44
C LEU A 131 -36.50 34.23 -31.83
#